data_AF-A0A0A9X6K5-F1
#
_entry.id   AF-A0A0A9X6K5-F1
#
_cell.length_a   1.000
_cell.length_b   1.000
_cell.length_c   1.000
_cell.angle_alpha   90.00
_cell.angle_beta   90.00
_cell.angle_gamma   90.00
#
_symmetry.space_group_name_H-M   'P 1'
#
loop_
_entity.id
_entity.type
_entity.pdbx_description
1 polymer ?
#
loop_
_entity_poly.entity_id
_entity_poly.type
_entity_poly.pdbx_seq_one_letter_code
_entity_poly.pdbx_strand_id
1 'polypeptide(L)'
;MDDNQVNTLARALAEEEGIVFIDEIDKVVVEKNTQAADVSATGVQQDLLPLVEGSNVTMKDGSVIATDNMLFICSGAFHVAKTSDMIAELQGRLPVRVELKPLTENDFRRILT
;
A
#
# COMPACT_ATOMS: atom_id res chain seq x y z
N MET A 1 -30.77 1.42 -12.56
CA MET A 1 -29.66 0.61 -13.13
C MET A 1 -29.83 -0.79 -12.58
N ASP A 2 -29.56 -1.81 -13.40
CA ASP A 2 -29.52 -3.20 -12.93
C ASP A 2 -28.29 -3.41 -12.02
N ASP A 3 -28.41 -4.24 -10.98
CA ASP A 3 -27.33 -4.47 -10.01
C ASP A 3 -26.07 -5.03 -10.69
N ASN A 4 -26.24 -5.82 -11.74
CA ASN A 4 -25.10 -6.31 -12.55
C ASN A 4 -24.37 -5.18 -13.27
N GLN A 5 -25.09 -4.15 -13.73
CA GLN A 5 -24.48 -2.98 -14.38
C GLN A 5 -23.71 -2.16 -13.37
N VAL A 6 -24.25 -1.99 -12.15
CA VAL A 6 -23.57 -1.30 -11.05
C VAL A 6 -22.28 -2.02 -10.67
N ASN A 7 -22.33 -3.33 -10.48
CA ASN A 7 -21.14 -4.13 -10.12
C ASN A 7 -20.09 -4.15 -11.24
N THR A 8 -20.52 -4.09 -12.50
CA THR A 8 -19.58 -4.01 -13.64
C THR A 8 -18.90 -2.65 -13.69
N LEU A 9 -19.65 -1.56 -13.50
CA LEU A 9 -19.08 -0.21 -13.44
C LEU A 9 -18.15 -0.04 -12.23
N ALA A 10 -18.53 -0.54 -11.06
CA ALA A 10 -17.72 -0.46 -9.85
C ALA A 10 -16.38 -1.17 -10.01
N ARG A 11 -16.35 -2.33 -10.67
CA ARG A 11 -15.10 -3.05 -10.98
C ARG A 11 -14.23 -2.26 -11.93
N ALA A 12 -14.78 -1.76 -13.03
CA ALA A 12 -14.01 -0.95 -13.98
C ALA A 12 -13.41 0.30 -13.31
N LEU A 13 -14.17 0.97 -12.43
CA LEU A 13 -13.66 2.10 -11.64
C LEU A 13 -12.55 1.68 -10.66
N ALA A 14 -12.68 0.52 -10.01
CA ALA A 14 -11.64 0.01 -9.12
C ALA A 14 -10.36 -0.33 -9.88
N GLU A 15 -10.45 -0.96 -11.05
CA GLU A 15 -9.29 -1.33 -11.88
C GLU A 15 -8.55 -0.09 -12.40
N GLU A 16 -9.27 0.92 -12.89
CA GLU A 16 -8.68 2.09 -13.55
C GLU A 16 -8.36 3.27 -12.62
N GLU A 17 -9.14 3.46 -11.55
CA GLU A 17 -9.04 4.63 -10.64
C GLU A 17 -8.84 4.22 -9.18
N GLY A 18 -8.64 2.93 -8.90
CA GLY A 18 -8.49 2.42 -7.55
C GLY A 18 -7.26 2.98 -6.83
N ILE A 19 -7.45 3.37 -5.57
CA ILE A 19 -6.37 3.79 -4.68
C ILE A 19 -6.36 2.87 -3.47
N VAL A 20 -5.20 2.25 -3.22
CA VAL A 20 -4.95 1.40 -2.05
C VAL A 20 -3.97 2.12 -1.12
N PHE A 21 -4.43 2.46 0.09
CA PHE A 21 -3.59 3.04 1.13
C PHE A 21 -3.17 1.96 2.14
N ILE A 22 -1.87 1.71 2.24
CA ILE A 22 -1.26 0.77 3.17
C ILE A 22 -0.61 1.58 4.30
N ASP A 23 -1.25 1.60 5.46
CA ASP A 23 -0.70 2.28 6.63
C ASP A 23 0.30 1.38 7.39
N GLU A 24 1.16 2.02 8.20
CA GLU A 24 2.14 1.36 9.06
C GLU A 24 3.01 0.30 8.35
N ILE A 25 3.38 0.53 7.08
CA ILE A 25 4.21 -0.42 6.31
C ILE A 25 5.59 -0.60 6.96
N ASP A 26 6.06 0.37 7.74
CA ASP A 26 7.30 0.28 8.51
C ASP A 26 7.27 -0.83 9.58
N LYS A 27 6.09 -1.32 9.99
CA LYS A 27 5.97 -2.47 10.91
C LYS A 27 6.35 -3.80 10.28
N VAL A 28 6.27 -3.90 8.95
CA VAL A 28 6.68 -5.10 8.20
C VAL A 28 8.09 -4.96 7.63
N VAL A 29 8.83 -3.91 8.00
CA VAL A 29 10.24 -3.72 7.66
C VAL A 29 11.09 -4.03 8.89
N VAL A 30 11.93 -5.06 8.80
CA VAL A 30 12.74 -5.52 9.94
C VAL A 30 14.16 -4.99 9.82
N GLU A 31 14.68 -4.50 10.94
CA GLU A 31 16.09 -4.15 11.06
C GLU A 31 16.93 -5.44 11.04
N LYS A 32 17.98 -5.50 10.20
CA LYS A 32 18.77 -6.71 9.85
C LYS A 32 19.38 -7.55 11.01
N ASN A 33 19.17 -7.18 12.27
CA ASN A 33 19.81 -7.80 13.45
C ASN A 33 18.94 -8.81 14.21
N THR A 34 17.71 -9.13 13.78
CA THR A 34 16.81 -10.02 14.56
C THR A 34 16.24 -11.17 13.71
N GLN A 35 16.96 -12.30 13.64
CA GLN A 35 16.69 -13.43 12.71
C GLN A 35 15.29 -14.06 12.78
N ALA A 36 14.59 -14.02 13.92
CA ALA A 36 13.29 -14.70 14.06
C ALA A 36 12.07 -13.85 13.65
N ALA A 37 12.15 -12.52 13.83
CA ALA A 37 11.10 -11.59 13.38
C ALA A 37 11.18 -11.31 11.88
N ASP A 38 12.36 -11.53 11.29
CA ASP A 38 12.70 -11.24 9.90
C ASP A 38 11.87 -12.05 8.89
N VAL A 39 11.60 -13.33 9.19
CA VAL A 39 10.89 -14.24 8.26
C VAL A 39 9.42 -13.84 8.08
N SER A 40 8.72 -13.48 9.17
CA SER A 40 7.30 -13.13 9.10
C SER A 40 7.09 -11.80 8.38
N ALA A 41 7.93 -10.81 8.65
CA ALA A 41 7.79 -9.48 8.06
C ALA A 41 8.19 -9.45 6.59
N THR A 42 9.27 -10.17 6.23
CA THR A 42 9.65 -10.37 4.83
C THR A 42 8.56 -11.12 4.06
N GLY A 43 7.92 -12.12 4.69
CA GLY A 43 6.78 -12.82 4.10
C GLY A 43 5.62 -11.88 3.74
N VAL A 44 5.26 -10.95 4.64
CA VAL A 44 4.19 -9.97 4.34
C VAL A 44 4.59 -9.05 3.17
N GLN A 45 5.85 -8.61 3.09
CA GLN A 45 6.31 -7.83 1.95
C GLN A 45 6.24 -8.63 0.64
N GLN A 46 6.61 -9.91 0.66
CA GLN A 46 6.52 -10.80 -0.50
C GLN A 46 5.07 -11.04 -0.93
N ASP A 47 4.16 -11.23 0.02
CA ASP A 47 2.72 -11.42 -0.25
C ASP A 47 2.06 -10.15 -0.81
N LEU A 48 2.62 -8.96 -0.52
CA LEU A 48 2.17 -7.70 -1.11
C LEU A 48 2.64 -7.52 -2.57
N LEU A 49 3.76 -8.15 -2.98
CA LEU A 49 4.32 -7.95 -4.32
C LEU A 49 3.29 -8.20 -5.43
N PRO A 50 2.56 -9.33 -5.49
CA PRO A 50 1.61 -9.57 -6.58
C PRO A 50 0.57 -8.46 -6.75
N LEU A 51 0.15 -7.81 -5.66
CA LEU A 51 -0.82 -6.72 -5.72
C LEU A 51 -0.22 -5.47 -6.35
N VAL A 52 0.99 -5.09 -5.93
CA VAL A 52 1.67 -3.88 -6.43
C VAL A 52 2.30 -4.09 -7.82
N GLU A 53 2.64 -5.33 -8.18
CA GLU A 53 3.19 -5.68 -9.49
C GLU A 53 2.12 -5.83 -10.58
N GLY A 54 0.85 -6.01 -10.19
CA GLY A 54 -0.26 -6.31 -11.08
C GLY A 54 -0.65 -7.79 -11.00
N SER A 55 -1.84 -8.07 -10.48
CA SER A 55 -2.41 -9.42 -10.43
C SER A 55 -3.93 -9.42 -10.54
N ASN A 56 -4.47 -10.59 -10.88
CA ASN A 56 -5.90 -10.84 -10.93
C ASN A 56 -6.40 -11.36 -9.58
N VAL A 57 -7.16 -10.54 -8.86
CA VAL A 57 -7.78 -10.91 -7.58
C VAL A 57 -9.18 -11.43 -7.82
N THR A 58 -9.45 -12.67 -7.40
CA THR A 58 -10.80 -13.26 -7.49
C THR A 58 -11.64 -12.82 -6.30
N MET A 59 -12.77 -12.18 -6.58
CA MET A 59 -13.75 -11.72 -5.60
C MET A 59 -14.71 -12.85 -5.20
N LYS A 60 -15.44 -12.64 -4.10
CA LYS A 60 -16.36 -13.65 -3.53
C LYS A 60 -17.48 -14.06 -4.49
N ASP A 61 -17.88 -13.17 -5.40
CA ASP A 61 -18.90 -13.41 -6.41
C ASP A 61 -18.36 -14.09 -7.68
N GLY A 62 -17.07 -14.47 -7.69
CA GLY A 62 -16.38 -15.08 -8.82
C GLY A 62 -15.89 -14.08 -9.87
N SER A 63 -16.14 -12.78 -9.68
CA SER A 63 -15.54 -11.76 -10.53
C SER A 63 -14.04 -11.64 -10.29
N VAL A 64 -13.33 -11.11 -11.29
CA VAL A 64 -11.90 -10.84 -11.22
C VAL A 64 -11.69 -9.33 -11.28
N ILE A 65 -10.76 -8.82 -10.49
CA ILE A 65 -10.28 -7.44 -10.53
C ILE A 65 -8.77 -7.46 -10.77
N ALA A 66 -8.32 -6.76 -11.80
CA ALA A 66 -6.91 -6.53 -12.09
C ALA A 66 -6.36 -5.35 -11.27
N THR A 67 -5.16 -5.48 -10.71
CA THR A 67 -4.53 -4.43 -9.87
C THR A 67 -3.50 -3.58 -10.63
N ASP A 68 -3.25 -3.86 -11.91
CA ASP A 68 -2.17 -3.28 -12.73
C ASP A 68 -2.15 -1.74 -12.74
N ASN A 69 -3.33 -1.11 -12.74
CA ASN A 69 -3.47 0.35 -12.84
C ASN A 69 -3.82 1.03 -11.51
N MET A 70 -3.90 0.28 -10.39
CA MET A 70 -4.23 0.84 -9.10
C MET A 70 -3.06 1.65 -8.52
N LEU A 71 -3.37 2.80 -7.91
CA LEU A 71 -2.38 3.60 -7.18
C LEU A 71 -2.20 3.05 -5.76
N PHE A 72 -0.97 2.61 -5.43
CA PHE A 72 -0.60 2.23 -4.08
C PHE A 72 0.10 3.38 -3.35
N ILE A 73 -0.40 3.72 -2.17
CA ILE A 73 0.20 4.71 -1.27
C ILE A 73 0.54 4.01 0.04
N CYS A 74 1.82 3.92 0.37
CA CYS A 74 2.28 3.32 1.60
C CYS A 74 2.74 4.40 2.58
N SER A 75 2.30 4.30 3.83
CA SER A 75 2.62 5.22 4.94
C SER A 75 3.35 4.46 6.05
N GLY A 76 4.21 5.16 6.77
CA GLY A 76 4.95 4.62 7.91
C GLY A 76 5.72 5.72 8.62
N ALA A 77 5.94 5.58 9.92
CA ALA A 77 6.72 6.54 10.70
C ALA A 77 8.23 6.34 10.52
N PHE A 78 8.65 5.12 10.20
CA PHE A 78 10.05 4.75 9.93
C PHE A 78 11.01 5.18 11.07
N HIS A 79 10.55 5.08 12.32
CA HIS A 79 11.35 5.45 13.50
C HIS A 79 12.51 4.48 13.78
N VAL A 80 12.30 3.19 13.51
CA VAL A 80 13.24 2.09 13.82
C VAL A 80 13.72 1.33 12.58
N ALA A 81 13.16 1.64 11.42
CA ALA A 81 13.49 1.03 10.14
C ALA A 81 13.57 2.12 9.07
N LYS A 82 14.32 1.90 8.01
CA LYS A 82 14.42 2.81 6.87
C LYS A 82 13.69 2.22 5.67
N THR A 83 13.27 3.07 4.74
CA THR A 83 12.71 2.61 3.46
C THR A 83 13.70 1.75 2.67
N SER A 84 15.00 1.91 2.89
CA SER A 84 16.06 1.09 2.29
C SER A 84 16.13 -0.35 2.83
N ASP A 85 15.47 -0.62 3.96
CA ASP A 85 15.47 -1.94 4.61
C ASP A 85 14.35 -2.85 4.08
N MET A 86 13.44 -2.31 3.25
CA MET A 86 12.47 -3.12 2.49
C MET A 86 13.17 -4.07 1.51
N ILE A 87 12.50 -5.13 1.08
CA ILE A 87 13.00 -6.00 0.00
C ILE A 87 13.17 -5.20 -1.30
N ALA A 88 14.17 -5.57 -2.11
CA ALA A 88 14.56 -4.79 -3.29
C ALA A 88 13.43 -4.69 -4.33
N GLU A 89 12.64 -5.75 -4.45
CA GLU A 89 11.48 -5.87 -5.32
C GLU A 89 10.42 -4.81 -4.95
N LEU A 90 10.06 -4.71 -3.67
CA LEU A 90 9.05 -3.76 -3.19
C LEU A 90 9.56 -2.31 -3.29
N GLN A 91 10.86 -2.08 -3.04
CA GLN A 91 11.48 -0.77 -3.25
C GLN A 91 11.38 -0.32 -4.71
N GLY A 92 11.53 -1.24 -5.67
CA GLY A 92 11.41 -0.94 -7.10
C GLY A 92 9.99 -0.55 -7.52
N ARG A 93 8.97 -0.98 -6.77
CA ARG A 93 7.56 -0.65 -7.00
C ARG A 93 7.07 0.59 -6.26
N LEU A 94 7.90 1.16 -5.37
CA LEU A 94 7.64 2.40 -4.65
C LEU A 94 8.65 3.50 -5.03
N PRO A 95 8.64 3.98 -6.29
CA PRO A 95 9.65 4.90 -6.81
C PRO A 95 9.49 6.34 -6.27
N VAL A 96 8.26 6.75 -5.94
CA VAL A 96 7.98 8.08 -5.40
C VAL A 96 8.06 8.04 -3.88
N ARG A 97 8.91 8.90 -3.30
CA ARG A 97 9.12 8.99 -1.85
C ARG A 97 8.92 10.43 -1.40
N VAL A 98 8.14 10.62 -0.36
CA VAL A 98 7.85 11.92 0.24
C VAL A 98 7.94 11.80 1.76
N GLU A 99 8.48 12.84 2.39
CA GLU A 99 8.54 12.94 3.85
C GLU A 99 7.61 14.08 4.31
N LEU A 100 6.66 13.77 5.19
CA LEU A 100 5.75 14.76 5.75
C LEU A 100 6.38 15.39 6.98
N LYS A 101 6.18 16.71 7.13
CA LYS A 101 6.68 17.45 8.28
C LYS A 101 5.73 17.33 9.47
N PRO A 102 6.25 17.29 10.72
CA PRO A 102 5.42 17.44 11.91
C PRO A 102 4.62 18.74 11.87
N LEU A 103 3.39 18.71 12.41
CA LEU A 103 2.53 19.89 12.49
C LEU A 103 3.06 20.90 13.52
N THR A 104 2.98 22.18 13.18
CA THR A 104 3.24 23.30 14.09
C THR A 104 1.94 23.81 14.72
N GLU A 105 2.06 24.66 15.75
CA GLU A 105 0.88 25.35 16.32
C GLU A 105 0.10 26.14 15.27
N ASN A 106 0.82 26.79 14.35
CA ASN A 106 0.18 27.54 13.26
C ASN A 106 -0.58 26.62 12.29
N ASP A 107 -0.08 25.42 12.04
CA ASP A 107 -0.80 24.44 11.22
C ASP A 107 -2.08 23.97 11.92
N PHE A 108 -2.04 23.75 13.24
CA PHE A 108 -3.27 23.45 14.00
C PHE A 108 -4.29 24.60 13.94
N ARG A 109 -3.85 25.86 14.02
CA ARG A 109 -4.74 27.01 13.82
C ARG A 109 -5.40 26.98 12.44
N ARG A 110 -4.64 26.70 11.37
CA ARG A 110 -5.15 26.59 9.99
C ARG A 110 -6.05 25.37 9.73
N ILE A 111 -5.87 24.28 10.47
CA ILE A 111 -6.72 23.08 10.34
C ILE A 111 -8.09 23.32 11.00
N LEU A 112 -8.13 24.11 12.08
CA LEU A 112 -9.35 24.36 12.84
C LEU A 112 -10.20 25.52 12.30
N THR A 113 -9.64 26.41 11.49
CA THR A 113 -10.30 27.61 10.93
C THR A 113 -9.92 27.85 9.48
#